data_AF-A0A4V1U9W8-F1
#
_entry.id   AF-A0A4V1U9W8-F1
#
_cell.length_a   1.000
_cell.length_b   1.000
_cell.length_c   1.000
_cell.angle_alpha   90.00
_cell.angle_beta   90.00
_cell.angle_gamma   90.00
#
_symmetry.space_group_name_H-M   'P 1'
#
loop_
_entity.id
_entity.type
_entity.pdbx_description
1 polymer ?
#
loop_
_entity_poly.entity_id
_entity_poly.type
_entity_poly.pdbx_seq_one_letter_code
_entity_poly.pdbx_strand_id
1 'polypeptide(L)'
;SMQLLQELVPFVLRTYPVKRSQVYVGGLSMGGMGTYELVRRLPGTFAAAFAICGGAHPATAAKLKGVDWWLFHGGKDDVVPPKATEVIHDALKKAGARVKFTLYPEANHNSWDPAFAEKDLLPWLFSKRKR
;
A
#
# COMPACT_ATOMS: atom_id res chain seq x y z
N SER A 1 -5.08 -11.81 -14.35
CA SER A 1 -5.48 -10.47 -14.84
C SER A 1 -6.01 -9.65 -13.67
N MET A 2 -5.75 -8.33 -13.60
CA MET A 2 -6.35 -7.40 -12.62
C MET A 2 -7.43 -6.49 -13.26
N GLN A 3 -7.99 -6.87 -14.41
CA GLN A 3 -8.88 -6.01 -15.20
C GLN A 3 -10.14 -5.60 -14.43
N LEU A 4 -10.85 -6.56 -13.82
CA LEU A 4 -12.10 -6.28 -13.12
C LEU A 4 -11.93 -5.22 -12.02
N LEU A 5 -10.85 -5.30 -11.23
CA LEU A 5 -10.60 -4.33 -10.17
C LEU A 5 -10.18 -2.96 -10.73
N GLN A 6 -9.42 -2.94 -11.84
CA GLN A 6 -9.07 -1.69 -12.53
C GLN A 6 -10.29 -1.00 -13.16
N GLU A 7 -11.33 -1.74 -13.54
CA GLU A 7 -12.59 -1.20 -14.07
C GLU A 7 -13.55 -0.80 -12.94
N LEU A 8 -13.58 -1.57 -11.84
CA LEU A 8 -14.42 -1.29 -10.69
C LEU A 8 -14.09 0.05 -10.03
N VAL A 9 -12.79 0.38 -9.90
CA VAL A 9 -12.35 1.66 -9.29
C VAL A 9 -12.92 2.88 -10.02
N PRO A 10 -12.69 3.10 -11.32
CA PRO A 10 -13.26 4.25 -12.04
C PRO A 10 -14.79 4.19 -12.13
N PHE A 11 -15.39 3.00 -12.13
CA PHE A 11 -16.85 2.87 -12.02
C PHE A 11 -17.34 3.46 -10.69
N VAL A 12 -16.83 3.00 -9.55
CA VAL A 12 -17.22 3.50 -8.22
C VAL A 12 -16.99 5.01 -8.11
N LEU A 13 -15.85 5.52 -8.58
CA LEU A 13 -15.52 6.95 -8.56
C LEU A 13 -16.41 7.83 -9.45
N ARG A 14 -17.12 7.23 -10.42
CA ARG A 14 -18.08 7.91 -11.30
C ARG A 14 -19.51 7.77 -10.80
N THR A 15 -19.85 6.63 -10.22
CA THR A 15 -21.23 6.28 -9.82
C THR A 15 -21.62 6.86 -8.47
N TYR A 16 -20.68 6.96 -7.52
CA TYR A 16 -20.96 7.39 -6.15
C TYR A 16 -20.32 8.75 -5.84
N PRO A 17 -20.85 9.51 -4.86
CA PRO A 17 -20.32 10.80 -4.45
C PRO A 17 -19.02 10.66 -3.63
N VAL A 18 -17.98 10.10 -4.25
CA VAL A 18 -16.65 9.89 -3.63
C VAL A 18 -15.82 11.17 -3.73
N LYS A 19 -15.22 11.57 -2.61
CA LYS A 19 -14.23 12.65 -2.60
C LYS A 19 -12.95 12.20 -3.29
N ARG A 20 -12.78 12.58 -4.56
CA ARG A 20 -11.66 12.18 -5.42
C ARG A 20 -10.26 12.58 -4.93
N SER A 21 -10.17 13.53 -3.99
CA SER A 21 -8.92 13.89 -3.33
C SER A 21 -8.56 12.97 -2.15
N GLN A 22 -9.45 12.04 -1.77
CA GLN A 22 -9.29 11.13 -0.63
C GLN A 22 -9.69 9.70 -1.01
N VAL A 23 -9.10 9.18 -2.08
CA VAL A 23 -9.22 7.78 -2.46
C VAL A 23 -8.01 7.05 -1.92
N TYR A 24 -8.21 5.95 -1.20
CA TYR A 24 -7.14 5.18 -0.58
C TYR A 24 -7.19 3.74 -1.08
N VAL A 25 -6.06 3.05 -1.01
CA VAL A 25 -5.98 1.63 -1.34
C VAL A 25 -5.10 0.92 -0.32
N GLY A 26 -5.50 -0.26 0.10
CA GLY A 26 -4.64 -1.11 0.90
C GLY A 26 -5.09 -2.55 0.92
N GLY A 27 -4.17 -3.41 1.34
CA GLY A 27 -4.37 -4.84 1.35
C GLY A 27 -3.24 -5.57 2.05
N LEU A 28 -3.48 -6.86 2.29
CA LEU A 28 -2.59 -7.77 3.02
C LEU A 28 -2.15 -8.94 2.14
N SER A 29 -0.95 -9.47 2.36
CA SER A 29 -0.41 -10.64 1.63
C SER A 29 -0.46 -10.44 0.11
N MET A 30 -1.14 -11.32 -0.63
CA MET A 30 -1.41 -11.14 -2.07
C MET A 30 -2.13 -9.81 -2.38
N GLY A 31 -3.03 -9.35 -1.50
CA GLY A 31 -3.65 -8.02 -1.59
C GLY A 31 -2.68 -6.87 -1.30
N GLY A 32 -1.64 -7.11 -0.50
CA GLY A 32 -0.52 -6.18 -0.31
C GLY A 32 0.28 -6.01 -1.60
N MET A 33 0.58 -7.12 -2.30
CA MET A 33 1.15 -7.08 -3.66
C MET A 33 0.22 -6.38 -4.65
N GLY A 34 -1.08 -6.69 -4.59
CA GLY A 34 -2.12 -6.06 -5.41
C GLY A 34 -2.25 -4.55 -5.20
N THR A 35 -1.96 -4.06 -4.00
CA THR A 35 -1.95 -2.62 -3.68
C THR A 35 -0.89 -1.89 -4.51
N TYR A 36 0.33 -2.42 -4.59
CA TYR A 36 1.38 -1.86 -5.46
C TYR A 36 0.97 -1.88 -6.93
N GLU A 37 0.39 -2.98 -7.40
CA GLU A 37 -0.05 -3.10 -8.78
C GLU A 37 -1.19 -2.12 -9.12
N LEU A 38 -2.14 -1.89 -8.22
CA LEU A 38 -3.20 -0.90 -8.42
C LEU A 38 -2.63 0.51 -8.50
N VAL A 39 -1.73 0.90 -7.59
CA VAL A 39 -1.11 2.23 -7.65
C VAL A 39 -0.31 2.40 -8.95
N ARG A 40 0.40 1.36 -9.40
CA ARG A 40 1.16 1.38 -10.65
C ARG A 40 0.27 1.50 -11.89
N ARG A 41 -0.89 0.83 -11.89
CA ARG A 41 -1.78 0.72 -13.07
C ARG A 41 -2.82 1.84 -13.14
N LEU A 42 -3.16 2.43 -12.00
CA LEU A 42 -4.10 3.55 -11.91
C LEU A 42 -3.40 4.81 -11.34
N PRO A 43 -2.33 5.31 -12.01
CA PRO A 43 -1.56 6.44 -11.51
C PRO A 43 -2.45 7.67 -11.31
N GLY A 44 -2.20 8.43 -10.23
CA GLY A 44 -2.97 9.63 -9.91
C GLY A 44 -4.36 9.37 -9.32
N THR A 45 -4.74 8.12 -9.04
CA THR A 45 -6.04 7.79 -8.44
C THR A 45 -6.03 7.96 -6.93
N PHE A 46 -5.04 7.37 -6.26
CA PHE A 46 -4.99 7.27 -4.81
C PHE A 46 -4.22 8.43 -4.17
N ALA A 47 -4.67 8.89 -3.00
CA ALA A 47 -3.96 9.87 -2.18
C ALA A 47 -2.90 9.20 -1.29
N ALA A 48 -3.20 8.00 -0.80
CA ALA A 48 -2.30 7.20 0.03
C ALA A 48 -2.58 5.71 -0.16
N ALA A 49 -1.56 4.90 0.14
CA ALA A 49 -1.64 3.46 0.10
C ALA A 49 -0.99 2.82 1.33
N PHE A 50 -1.53 1.70 1.79
CA PHE A 50 -0.88 0.87 2.80
C PHE A 50 -0.83 -0.58 2.35
N ALA A 51 0.31 -1.23 2.55
CA ALA A 51 0.49 -2.64 2.17
C ALA A 51 1.02 -3.42 3.37
N ILE A 52 0.36 -4.53 3.69
CA ILE A 52 0.68 -5.40 4.81
C ILE A 52 1.20 -6.72 4.27
N CYS A 53 2.31 -7.23 4.83
CA CYS A 53 2.96 -8.50 4.44
C CYS A 53 3.04 -8.74 2.91
N GLY A 54 3.37 -7.69 2.15
CA GLY A 54 3.45 -7.73 0.69
C GLY A 54 4.85 -7.47 0.13
N GLY A 55 4.90 -7.22 -1.16
CA GLY A 55 6.12 -6.83 -1.85
C GLY A 55 5.84 -6.42 -3.30
N ALA A 56 6.80 -5.71 -3.90
CA ALA A 56 6.81 -5.44 -5.32
C ALA A 56 8.24 -5.45 -5.83
N HIS A 57 8.42 -5.67 -7.13
CA HIS A 57 9.74 -5.61 -7.74
C HIS A 57 10.31 -4.18 -7.60
N PRO A 58 11.53 -3.97 -7.07
CA PRO A 58 12.06 -2.63 -6.76
C PRO A 58 12.14 -1.69 -7.97
N ALA A 59 12.29 -2.23 -9.19
CA ALA A 59 12.23 -1.45 -10.44
C ALA A 59 10.89 -0.72 -10.66
N THR A 60 9.82 -1.10 -9.95
CA THR A 60 8.52 -0.43 -10.02
C THR A 60 8.46 0.87 -9.21
N ALA A 61 9.40 1.11 -8.28
CA ALA A 61 9.35 2.21 -7.31
C ALA A 61 9.14 3.60 -7.93
N ALA A 62 9.80 3.90 -9.06
CA ALA A 62 9.65 5.18 -9.75
C ALA A 62 8.19 5.47 -10.19
N LYS A 63 7.39 4.43 -10.46
CA LYS A 63 5.98 4.53 -10.84
C LYS A 63 5.04 4.62 -9.62
N LEU A 64 5.56 4.42 -8.41
CA LEU A 64 4.80 4.35 -7.17
C LEU A 64 4.94 5.63 -6.32
N LYS A 65 5.81 6.58 -6.72
CA LYS A 65 6.12 7.79 -5.94
C LYS A 65 4.98 8.81 -5.77
N GLY A 66 3.91 8.66 -6.54
CA GLY A 66 2.79 9.62 -6.58
C GLY A 66 1.88 9.61 -5.36
N VAL A 67 2.06 8.65 -4.43
CA VAL A 67 1.19 8.47 -3.26
C VAL A 67 2.01 8.42 -1.97
N ASP A 68 1.38 8.70 -0.83
CA ASP A 68 1.95 8.45 0.48
C ASP A 68 1.81 6.98 0.86
N TRP A 69 2.91 6.31 1.23
CA TRP A 69 2.94 4.89 1.57
C TRP A 69 3.11 4.66 3.08
N TRP A 70 2.42 3.66 3.61
CA TRP A 70 2.75 3.04 4.90
C TRP A 70 2.78 1.52 4.76
N LEU A 71 3.96 0.95 4.90
CA LEU A 71 4.21 -0.48 4.75
C LEU A 71 4.24 -1.15 6.12
N PHE A 72 3.75 -2.38 6.19
CA PHE A 72 3.69 -3.20 7.40
C PHE A 72 4.16 -4.62 7.12
N HIS A 73 4.88 -5.24 8.05
CA HIS A 73 5.29 -6.64 7.92
C HIS A 73 5.53 -7.26 9.30
N GLY A 74 5.36 -8.59 9.41
CA GLY A 74 5.77 -9.35 10.59
C GLY A 74 7.21 -9.82 10.48
N GLY A 75 8.04 -9.69 11.52
CA GLY A 75 9.46 -10.05 11.49
C GLY A 75 9.73 -11.55 11.39
N LYS A 76 8.75 -12.39 11.72
CA LYS A 76 8.81 -13.85 11.65
C LYS A 76 7.98 -14.43 10.51
N ASP A 77 7.57 -13.60 9.53
CA ASP A 77 6.78 -14.06 8.38
C ASP A 77 7.54 -15.12 7.58
N ASP A 78 6.99 -16.33 7.57
CA ASP A 78 7.53 -17.50 6.86
C ASP A 78 6.85 -17.77 5.51
N VAL A 79 5.80 -17.02 5.15
CA VAL A 79 5.08 -17.14 3.88
C VAL A 79 5.57 -16.10 2.87
N VAL A 80 5.66 -14.84 3.29
CA VAL A 80 6.26 -13.76 2.52
C VAL A 80 7.40 -13.21 3.37
N PRO A 81 8.67 -13.50 3.04
CA PRO A 81 9.77 -13.02 3.87
C PRO A 81 9.76 -11.49 4.02
N PRO A 82 10.05 -10.93 5.21
CA PRO A 82 10.01 -9.48 5.46
C PRO A 82 10.91 -8.68 4.52
N LYS A 83 11.94 -9.35 4.01
CA LYS A 83 12.85 -8.82 3.01
C LYS A 83 12.13 -8.29 1.77
N ALA A 84 10.99 -8.87 1.40
CA ALA A 84 10.18 -8.41 0.27
C ALA A 84 9.68 -6.98 0.47
N THR A 85 9.26 -6.62 1.69
CA THR A 85 8.85 -5.24 2.02
C THR A 85 10.05 -4.32 2.21
N GLU A 86 11.13 -4.78 2.85
CA GLU A 86 12.36 -3.98 3.00
C GLU A 86 12.93 -3.53 1.65
N VAL A 87 13.02 -4.44 0.68
CA VAL A 87 13.58 -4.15 -0.65
C VAL A 87 12.77 -3.09 -1.39
N ILE A 88 11.44 -3.19 -1.39
CA ILE A 88 10.60 -2.19 -2.03
C ILE A 88 10.56 -0.88 -1.25
N HIS A 89 10.59 -0.92 0.09
CA HIS A 89 10.72 0.26 0.93
C HIS A 89 11.96 1.08 0.58
N ASP A 90 13.12 0.43 0.48
CA ASP A 90 14.38 1.09 0.14
C ASP A 90 14.36 1.65 -1.29
N ALA A 91 13.77 0.91 -2.23
CA ALA A 91 13.59 1.38 -3.59
C ALA A 91 12.66 2.60 -3.67
N LEU A 92 11.56 2.61 -2.90
CA LEU A 92 10.64 3.75 -2.79
C LEU A 92 11.35 4.97 -2.20
N LYS A 93 12.12 4.80 -1.11
CA LYS A 93 12.93 5.89 -0.54
C LYS A 93 13.94 6.44 -1.55
N LYS A 94 14.67 5.57 -2.24
CA LYS A 94 15.63 5.97 -3.30
C LYS A 94 14.96 6.70 -4.46
N ALA A 95 13.73 6.33 -4.81
CA ALA A 95 12.93 7.00 -5.84
C ALA A 95 12.29 8.33 -5.38
N GLY A 96 12.53 8.76 -4.13
CA GLY A 96 11.98 9.99 -3.58
C GLY A 96 10.49 9.89 -3.19
N ALA A 97 9.97 8.67 -3.00
CA ALA A 97 8.60 8.48 -2.53
C ALA A 97 8.48 8.81 -1.03
N ARG A 98 7.30 9.27 -0.61
CA ARG A 98 6.96 9.43 0.81
C ARG A 98 6.51 8.07 1.33
N VAL A 99 7.35 7.41 2.12
CA VAL A 99 7.10 6.06 2.62
C VAL A 99 7.47 5.92 4.10
N LYS A 100 6.58 5.28 4.86
CA LYS A 100 6.81 4.76 6.22
C LYS A 100 6.87 3.24 6.18
N PHE A 101 7.62 2.63 7.10
CA PHE A 101 7.64 1.19 7.30
C PHE A 101 7.60 0.85 8.78
N THR A 102 6.68 -0.04 9.16
CA THR A 102 6.58 -0.64 10.49
C THR A 102 6.83 -2.14 10.37
N LEU A 103 7.82 -2.64 11.11
CA LEU A 103 8.08 -4.07 11.27
C LEU A 103 7.60 -4.49 12.65
N TYR A 104 6.78 -5.53 12.74
CA TYR A 104 6.36 -6.13 14.00
C TYR A 104 7.26 -7.33 14.31
N PRO A 105 8.27 -7.21 15.18
CA PRO A 105 9.35 -8.20 15.29
C PRO A 105 8.85 -9.63 15.56
N GLU A 106 7.79 -9.73 16.36
CA GLU A 106 7.26 -11.01 16.82
C GLU A 106 6.11 -11.56 15.96
N ALA A 107 5.53 -10.76 15.07
CA ALA A 107 4.43 -11.23 14.23
C ALA A 107 4.94 -12.15 13.11
N ASN A 108 4.18 -13.21 12.83
CA ASN A 108 4.35 -14.04 11.63
C ASN A 108 3.50 -13.43 10.49
N HIS A 109 3.01 -14.24 9.53
CA HIS A 109 2.31 -13.78 8.34
C HIS A 109 1.09 -12.91 8.63
N ASN A 110 0.37 -13.22 9.71
CA ASN A 110 -0.74 -12.43 10.23
C ASN A 110 -0.26 -11.13 10.92
N SER A 111 0.35 -10.26 10.13
CA SER A 111 0.78 -8.92 10.54
C SER A 111 -0.30 -7.87 10.34
N TRP A 112 -1.48 -8.25 9.84
CA TRP A 112 -2.62 -7.36 9.67
C TRP A 112 -3.37 -7.10 10.97
N ASP A 113 -3.43 -8.05 11.90
CA ASP A 113 -4.00 -7.81 13.23
C ASP A 113 -3.31 -6.65 13.96
N PRO A 114 -1.97 -6.64 14.16
CA PRO A 114 -1.31 -5.49 14.75
C PRO A 114 -1.39 -4.24 13.86
N ALA A 115 -1.36 -4.36 12.52
CA ALA A 115 -1.50 -3.20 11.64
C ALA A 115 -2.85 -2.49 11.73
N PHE A 116 -3.95 -3.24 11.85
CA PHE A 116 -5.26 -2.63 12.06
C PHE A 116 -5.49 -2.20 13.51
N ALA A 117 -4.73 -2.74 14.47
CA ALA A 117 -4.69 -2.25 15.85
C ALA A 117 -3.85 -0.97 16.03
N GLU A 118 -3.03 -0.58 15.02
CA GLU A 118 -2.31 0.69 15.05
C GLU A 118 -3.27 1.87 15.10
N LYS A 119 -3.32 2.50 16.27
CA LYS A 119 -4.12 3.71 16.55
C LYS A 119 -3.89 4.84 15.54
N ASP A 120 -2.72 4.88 14.93
CA ASP A 120 -2.32 5.94 13.99
C ASP A 120 -2.60 5.60 12.52
N LEU A 121 -2.91 4.35 12.15
CA LEU A 121 -3.08 3.97 10.74
C LEU A 121 -4.23 4.75 10.09
N LEU A 122 -5.43 4.70 10.67
CA LEU A 122 -6.60 5.40 10.12
C LEU A 122 -6.47 6.92 10.19
N PRO A 123 -6.06 7.53 11.33
CA PRO A 123 -5.80 8.98 11.39
C PRO A 123 -4.78 9.44 10.35
N TRP A 124 -3.67 8.72 10.17
CA TRP A 124 -2.68 9.02 9.14
C TRP A 124 -3.27 8.90 7.75
N LEU A 125 -4.03 7.84 7.46
CA LEU A 125 -4.60 7.60 6.14
C LEU A 125 -5.55 8.74 5.76
N PHE A 126 -6.46 9.11 6.66
CA PHE A 126 -7.44 10.17 6.43
C PHE A 126 -6.84 11.58 6.44
N SER A 127 -5.65 11.77 7.00
CA SER A 127 -4.91 13.02 6.89
C SER A 127 -4.36 13.25 5.47
N LYS A 128 -4.25 12.21 4.64
CA LYS A 128 -3.71 12.33 3.27
C LYS A 128 -4.75 12.81 2.29
N ARG A 129 -4.33 13.73 1.43
CA ARG A 129 -5.13 14.28 0.34
C ARG A 129 -4.26 14.38 -0.91
N LYS A 130 -4.80 13.95 -2.04
CA LYS A 130 -4.20 14.23 -3.34
C LYS A 130 -4.30 15.74 -3.60
N ARG A 131 -3.17 16.35 -3.95
CA ARG A 131 -3.10 17.76 -4.37
C ARG A 131 -3.71 17.94 -5.75
#